data_AF-A0A5C8LZE0-F1
#
_entry.id   AF-A0A5C8LZE0-F1
#
_cell.length_a   1.000
_cell.length_b   1.000
_cell.length_c   1.000
_cell.angle_alpha   90.00
_cell.angle_beta   90.00
_cell.angle_gamma   90.00
#
_symmetry.space_group_name_H-M   'P 1'
#
loop_
_entity.id
_entity.type
_entity.pdbx_description
1 polymer ?
#
loop_
_entity_poly.entity_id
_entity_poly.type
_entity_poly.pdbx_seq_one_letter_code
_entity_poly.pdbx_strand_id
1 'polypeptide(L)'
;MRLWCKGLAFGLLVLTSAVHADCMQNLQQEDYMGALKACFPELLNNKSPFRLGSASPFGTVEAPSQEALLAKQLAEKGDPNFQLFWSLVLASHGEKMSMDLVNQEETISRGHEKYTFDEYRALKAGLDKQIQEWRVKAAEAGHQMAISMLVMPVYTKQALPQPDFLPTAEEKALALRFLPKLDSSMHELPADLQQKIQHVKTKEDKLVEEQNQLQGAAKLSEQELIQLTKDLKRRSSYSGRVRSNWSELKEVYQLLIDNYQNTDAAVSLANETSKRTVQLKWMQWAAERKHKVAMSWYGAYLVCNQQTTEGMAYLKQAQQAGDPDAPLLLDEIKDLGYTTNCDNGWIY
;
A
#
# COMPACT_ATOMS: atom_id res chain seq x y z
N MET A 1 -11.31 -48.40 -5.46
CA MET A 1 -11.62 -47.26 -4.57
C MET A 1 -11.05 -45.95 -5.15
N ARG A 2 -11.60 -45.44 -6.26
CA ARG A 2 -11.32 -44.10 -6.83
C ARG A 2 -12.47 -43.70 -7.75
N LEU A 3 -13.56 -43.20 -7.18
CA LEU A 3 -14.76 -42.81 -7.95
C LEU A 3 -15.62 -41.78 -7.20
N TRP A 4 -15.01 -40.86 -6.45
CA TRP A 4 -15.73 -39.80 -5.70
C TRP A 4 -14.94 -38.48 -5.72
N CYS A 5 -14.77 -37.85 -6.89
CA CYS A 5 -14.29 -36.46 -6.99
C CYS A 5 -14.89 -35.66 -8.16
N LYS A 6 -15.81 -36.22 -8.97
CA LYS A 6 -16.39 -35.51 -10.13
C LYS A 6 -17.68 -34.73 -9.83
N GLY A 7 -18.30 -34.89 -8.66
CA GLY A 7 -19.56 -34.21 -8.31
C GLY A 7 -19.42 -32.77 -7.83
N LEU A 8 -18.28 -32.40 -7.22
CA LEU A 8 -18.08 -31.08 -6.63
C LEU A 8 -17.77 -29.97 -7.64
N ALA A 9 -17.09 -30.30 -8.75
CA ALA A 9 -16.77 -29.32 -9.80
C ALA A 9 -18.00 -28.89 -10.61
N PHE A 10 -19.00 -29.78 -10.79
CA PHE A 10 -20.22 -29.46 -11.52
C PHE A 10 -21.16 -28.54 -10.74
N GLY A 11 -21.21 -28.66 -9.40
CA GLY A 11 -22.04 -27.79 -8.56
C GLY A 11 -21.58 -26.33 -8.53
N LEU A 12 -20.27 -26.09 -8.58
CA LEU A 12 -19.69 -24.73 -8.59
C LEU A 12 -19.92 -23.98 -9.91
N LEU A 13 -19.91 -24.69 -11.05
CA LEU A 13 -20.13 -24.10 -12.38
C LEU A 13 -21.60 -23.71 -12.64
N VAL A 14 -22.56 -24.42 -12.05
CA VAL A 14 -24.00 -24.11 -12.23
C VAL A 14 -24.42 -22.91 -11.38
N LEU A 15 -23.80 -22.72 -10.21
CA LEU A 15 -24.10 -21.59 -9.32
C LEU A 15 -23.58 -20.26 -9.88
N THR A 16 -22.44 -20.23 -10.56
CA THR A 16 -21.91 -18.99 -11.15
C THR A 16 -22.76 -18.53 -12.33
N SER A 17 -23.25 -19.44 -13.18
CA SER A 17 -24.09 -19.06 -14.34
C SER A 17 -25.44 -18.45 -13.95
N ALA A 18 -26.04 -18.90 -12.85
CA ALA A 18 -27.34 -18.39 -12.40
C ALA A 18 -27.25 -16.94 -11.89
N VAL A 19 -26.19 -16.61 -11.14
CA VAL A 19 -25.97 -15.25 -10.61
C VAL A 19 -25.78 -14.21 -11.72
N HIS A 20 -25.10 -14.58 -12.81
CA HIS A 20 -24.88 -13.67 -13.94
C HIS A 20 -26.18 -13.40 -14.71
N ALA A 21 -27.01 -14.44 -14.92
CA ALA A 21 -28.30 -14.30 -15.59
C ALA A 21 -29.25 -13.35 -14.84
N ASP A 22 -29.35 -13.49 -13.52
CA ASP A 22 -30.19 -12.63 -12.68
C ASP A 22 -29.67 -11.18 -12.66
N CYS A 23 -28.35 -10.99 -12.57
CA CYS A 23 -27.73 -9.66 -12.60
C CYS A 23 -28.06 -8.92 -13.90
N MET A 24 -27.83 -9.57 -15.05
CA MET A 24 -28.13 -9.00 -16.37
C MET A 24 -29.62 -8.69 -16.54
N GLN A 25 -30.50 -9.62 -16.15
CA GLN A 25 -31.95 -9.43 -16.30
C GLN A 25 -32.44 -8.19 -15.53
N ASN A 26 -31.99 -8.01 -14.29
CA ASN A 26 -32.40 -6.85 -13.49
C ASN A 26 -31.83 -5.53 -14.06
N LEU A 27 -30.59 -5.53 -14.57
CA LEU A 27 -30.03 -4.36 -15.25
C LEU A 27 -30.84 -3.98 -16.50
N GLN A 28 -31.26 -4.96 -17.30
CA GLN A 28 -32.08 -4.71 -18.50
C GLN A 28 -33.47 -4.17 -18.17
N GLN A 29 -34.02 -4.55 -17.02
CA GLN A 29 -35.30 -4.06 -16.52
C GLN A 29 -35.18 -2.72 -15.77
N GLU A 30 -33.95 -2.19 -15.66
CA GLU A 30 -33.63 -1.01 -14.86
C GLU A 30 -34.07 -1.15 -13.37
N ASP A 31 -34.19 -2.39 -12.87
CA ASP A 31 -34.47 -2.68 -11.45
C ASP A 31 -33.17 -2.59 -10.64
N TYR A 32 -32.88 -1.38 -10.14
CA TYR A 32 -31.69 -1.13 -9.32
C TYR A 32 -31.58 -2.06 -8.11
N MET A 33 -32.66 -2.27 -7.35
CA MET A 33 -32.60 -3.07 -6.12
C MET A 33 -32.44 -4.56 -6.44
N GLY A 34 -33.12 -5.04 -7.49
CA GLY A 34 -32.91 -6.37 -8.04
C GLY A 34 -31.46 -6.58 -8.49
N ALA A 35 -30.90 -5.62 -9.24
CA ALA A 35 -29.53 -5.66 -9.72
C ALA A 35 -28.52 -5.63 -8.56
N LEU A 36 -28.70 -4.74 -7.58
CA LEU A 36 -27.83 -4.66 -6.41
C LEU A 36 -27.80 -5.98 -5.64
N LYS A 37 -28.96 -6.61 -5.46
CA LYS A 37 -29.07 -7.91 -4.76
C LYS A 37 -28.44 -9.05 -5.54
N ALA A 38 -28.64 -9.09 -6.86
CA ALA A 38 -28.12 -10.15 -7.72
C ALA A 38 -26.61 -10.03 -7.92
N CYS A 39 -26.11 -8.82 -8.22
CA CYS A 39 -24.71 -8.60 -8.57
C CYS A 39 -23.80 -8.35 -7.36
N PHE A 40 -24.34 -7.85 -6.25
CA PHE A 40 -23.59 -7.52 -5.03
C PHE A 40 -24.26 -8.07 -3.75
N PRO A 41 -24.51 -9.39 -3.66
CA PRO A 41 -25.24 -9.98 -2.52
C PRO A 41 -24.53 -9.75 -1.18
N GLU A 42 -23.21 -9.56 -1.16
CA GLU A 42 -22.44 -9.32 0.07
C GLU A 42 -22.73 -7.94 0.68
N LEU A 43 -22.96 -6.91 -0.14
CA LEU A 43 -23.28 -5.56 0.35
C LEU A 43 -24.57 -5.53 1.17
N LEU A 44 -25.56 -6.36 0.81
CA LEU A 44 -26.86 -6.42 1.48
C LEU A 44 -26.87 -7.35 2.70
N ASN A 45 -25.99 -8.35 2.73
CA ASN A 45 -25.95 -9.35 3.80
C ASN A 45 -25.14 -8.92 5.05
N ASN A 46 -24.83 -7.62 5.18
CA ASN A 46 -24.09 -7.04 6.31
C ASN A 46 -22.70 -7.65 6.57
N LYS A 47 -22.18 -8.45 5.64
CA LYS A 47 -20.79 -8.90 5.65
C LYS A 47 -19.96 -7.78 5.04
N SER A 48 -19.45 -6.89 5.90
CA SER A 48 -18.55 -5.76 5.57
C SER A 48 -18.78 -5.12 4.19
N PRO A 49 -19.33 -3.89 4.10
CA PRO A 49 -19.61 -3.21 2.82
C PRO A 49 -18.36 -2.91 1.96
N PHE A 50 -17.18 -3.40 2.36
CA PHE A 50 -15.86 -3.17 1.77
C PHE A 50 -15.14 -4.46 1.36
N ARG A 51 -15.84 -5.61 1.28
CA ARG A 51 -15.29 -6.82 0.65
C ARG A 51 -16.21 -7.27 -0.46
N LEU A 52 -15.88 -6.89 -1.69
CA LEU A 52 -16.52 -7.43 -2.88
C LEU A 52 -15.80 -8.75 -3.19
N GLY A 53 -16.51 -9.87 -3.08
CA GLY A 53 -15.93 -11.20 -3.27
C GLY A 53 -15.15 -11.35 -4.59
N SER A 54 -14.15 -12.23 -4.62
CA SER A 54 -13.21 -12.46 -5.73
C SER A 54 -13.84 -12.83 -7.09
N ALA A 55 -15.11 -13.22 -7.12
CA ALA A 55 -15.84 -13.56 -8.34
C ALA A 55 -16.84 -12.45 -8.71
N SER A 56 -16.31 -11.28 -9.06
CA SER A 56 -17.11 -10.18 -9.60
C SER A 56 -17.59 -10.53 -11.02
N PRO A 57 -18.90 -10.43 -11.33
CA PRO A 57 -19.42 -10.70 -12.68
C PRO A 57 -18.96 -9.67 -13.71
N PHE A 58 -18.26 -8.60 -13.29
CA PHE A 58 -18.06 -7.41 -14.09
C PHE A 58 -16.83 -7.41 -15.01
N GLY A 59 -16.03 -8.48 -15.04
CA GLY A 59 -14.80 -8.54 -15.83
C GLY A 59 -13.62 -7.76 -15.21
N THR A 60 -12.84 -7.05 -16.04
CA THR A 60 -11.78 -6.12 -15.60
C THR A 60 -12.01 -4.72 -16.20
N VAL A 61 -11.19 -3.74 -15.81
CA VAL A 61 -11.25 -2.38 -16.40
C VAL A 61 -10.96 -2.42 -17.91
N GLU A 62 -10.01 -3.25 -18.35
CA GLU A 62 -9.59 -3.38 -19.75
C GLU A 62 -10.52 -4.27 -20.57
N ALA A 63 -11.19 -5.22 -19.92
CA ALA A 63 -12.13 -6.16 -20.53
C ALA A 63 -13.43 -6.21 -19.71
N PRO A 64 -14.25 -5.14 -19.76
CA PRO A 64 -15.51 -5.11 -19.03
C PRO A 64 -16.49 -6.15 -19.59
N SER A 65 -17.22 -6.79 -18.69
CA SER A 65 -18.36 -7.65 -19.04
C SER A 65 -19.50 -6.86 -19.71
N GLN A 66 -20.50 -7.58 -20.25
CA GLN A 66 -21.71 -6.94 -20.78
C GLN A 66 -22.51 -6.24 -19.67
N GLU A 67 -22.55 -6.82 -18.47
CA GLU A 67 -23.20 -6.29 -17.29
C GLU A 67 -22.57 -4.95 -16.89
N ALA A 68 -21.23 -4.88 -16.91
CA ALA A 68 -20.49 -3.65 -16.62
C ALA A 68 -20.76 -2.55 -17.65
N LEU A 69 -20.77 -2.91 -18.94
CA LEU A 69 -21.08 -1.97 -20.02
C LEU A 69 -22.50 -1.42 -19.91
N LEU A 70 -23.49 -2.27 -19.61
CA LEU A 70 -24.88 -1.85 -19.41
C LEU A 70 -25.03 -0.96 -18.18
N ALA A 71 -24.45 -1.35 -17.04
CA ALA A 71 -24.45 -0.54 -15.82
C ALA A 71 -23.86 0.86 -16.05
N LYS A 72 -22.75 0.95 -16.81
CA LYS A 72 -22.15 2.23 -17.20
C LYS A 72 -23.10 3.06 -18.07
N GLN A 73 -23.74 2.46 -19.08
CA GLN A 73 -24.71 3.17 -19.93
C GLN A 73 -25.87 3.74 -19.11
N LEU A 74 -26.41 2.96 -18.16
CA LEU A 74 -27.48 3.42 -17.27
C LEU A 74 -27.02 4.56 -16.35
N ALA A 75 -25.80 4.50 -15.83
CA ALA A 75 -25.22 5.59 -15.05
C ALA A 75 -25.05 6.88 -15.88
N GLU A 76 -24.64 6.76 -17.14
CA GLU A 76 -24.45 7.87 -18.08
C GLU A 76 -25.76 8.54 -18.50
N LYS A 77 -26.90 7.82 -18.44
CA LYS A 77 -28.25 8.42 -18.62
C LYS A 77 -28.63 9.40 -17.50
N GLY A 78 -27.90 9.39 -16.37
CA GLY A 78 -28.13 10.31 -15.26
C GLY A 78 -28.93 9.73 -14.10
N ASP A 79 -29.30 8.45 -14.12
CA ASP A 79 -30.02 7.82 -13.00
C ASP A 79 -29.10 7.69 -11.78
N PRO A 80 -29.42 8.32 -10.64
CA PRO A 80 -28.56 8.31 -9.45
C PRO A 80 -28.35 6.91 -8.85
N ASN A 81 -29.33 6.02 -8.99
CA ASN A 81 -29.21 4.63 -8.53
C ASN A 81 -28.13 3.90 -9.33
N PHE A 82 -28.16 4.05 -10.66
CA PHE A 82 -27.17 3.42 -11.54
C PHE A 82 -25.82 4.12 -11.51
N GLN A 83 -25.76 5.42 -11.21
CA GLN A 83 -24.50 6.11 -10.90
C GLN A 83 -23.81 5.52 -9.68
N LEU A 84 -24.55 5.29 -8.58
CA LEU A 84 -24.00 4.60 -7.43
C LEU A 84 -23.58 3.17 -7.79
N PHE A 85 -24.47 2.43 -8.48
CA PHE A 85 -24.19 1.05 -8.90
C PHE A 85 -22.89 0.95 -9.71
N TRP A 86 -22.69 1.85 -10.67
CA TRP A 86 -21.47 1.89 -11.47
C TRP A 86 -20.23 2.20 -10.62
N SER A 87 -20.33 3.07 -9.61
CA SER A 87 -19.23 3.28 -8.66
C SER A 87 -18.85 2.01 -7.89
N LEU A 88 -19.82 1.11 -7.62
CA LEU A 88 -19.59 -0.18 -6.98
C LEU A 88 -18.92 -1.18 -7.94
N VAL A 89 -19.29 -1.16 -9.22
CA VAL A 89 -18.61 -1.94 -10.26
C VAL A 89 -17.13 -1.54 -10.36
N LEU A 90 -16.85 -0.23 -10.42
CA LEU A 90 -15.49 0.29 -10.44
C LEU A 90 -14.71 -0.07 -9.17
N ALA A 91 -15.34 0.00 -7.99
CA ALA A 91 -14.72 -0.42 -6.73
C ALA A 91 -14.34 -1.91 -6.76
N SER A 92 -15.22 -2.76 -7.32
CA SER A 92 -14.97 -4.19 -7.50
C SER A 92 -13.74 -4.45 -8.39
N HIS A 93 -13.61 -3.70 -9.50
CA HIS A 93 -12.42 -3.78 -10.34
C HIS A 93 -11.15 -3.38 -9.57
N GLY A 94 -11.21 -2.33 -8.74
CA GLY A 94 -10.08 -1.85 -7.95
C GLY A 94 -9.63 -2.82 -6.85
N GLU A 95 -10.55 -3.58 -6.27
CA GLU A 95 -10.22 -4.65 -5.32
C GLU A 95 -9.52 -5.83 -6.01
N LYS A 96 -10.01 -6.23 -7.19
CA LYS A 96 -9.38 -7.28 -7.99
C LYS A 96 -7.94 -6.91 -8.38
N MET A 97 -7.74 -5.67 -8.83
CA MET A 97 -6.41 -5.11 -9.09
C MET A 97 -5.49 -5.22 -7.85
N SER A 98 -6.02 -4.93 -6.65
CA SER A 98 -5.24 -4.99 -5.41
C SER A 98 -4.85 -6.40 -5.02
N MET A 99 -5.74 -7.38 -5.22
CA MET A 99 -5.44 -8.79 -4.99
C MET A 99 -4.39 -9.32 -5.97
N ASP A 100 -4.49 -8.94 -7.25
CA ASP A 100 -3.50 -9.31 -8.26
C ASP A 100 -2.12 -8.74 -7.90
N LEU A 101 -2.04 -7.53 -7.31
CA LEU A 101 -0.79 -6.96 -6.82
C LEU A 101 -0.18 -7.74 -5.65
N VAL A 102 -0.98 -8.12 -4.65
CA VAL A 102 -0.50 -8.90 -3.50
C VAL A 102 0.05 -10.25 -3.97
N ASN A 103 -0.63 -10.89 -4.93
CA ASN A 103 -0.15 -12.13 -5.55
C ASN A 103 1.07 -11.89 -6.45
N GLN A 104 1.19 -10.71 -7.07
CA GLN A 104 2.35 -10.33 -7.86
C GLN A 104 3.56 -10.01 -7.00
N GLU A 105 3.46 -9.44 -5.79
CA GLU A 105 4.62 -9.27 -4.89
C GLU A 105 5.35 -10.60 -4.61
N GLU A 106 4.63 -11.74 -4.62
CA GLU A 106 5.24 -13.09 -4.57
C GLU A 106 5.86 -13.55 -5.91
N THR A 107 5.44 -12.94 -7.03
CA THR A 107 5.83 -13.32 -8.41
C THR A 107 6.85 -12.35 -9.06
N ILE A 108 7.08 -11.15 -8.50
CA ILE A 108 8.10 -10.17 -8.92
C ILE A 108 9.50 -10.82 -9.00
N SER A 109 9.74 -11.90 -8.25
CA SER A 109 10.94 -12.73 -8.36
C SER A 109 11.13 -13.45 -9.71
N ARG A 110 10.17 -13.41 -10.64
CA ARG A 110 10.16 -14.22 -11.88
C ARG A 110 10.05 -13.45 -13.20
N GLY A 111 10.10 -12.11 -13.20
CA GLY A 111 10.32 -11.32 -14.42
C GLY A 111 9.18 -11.29 -15.46
N HIS A 112 7.93 -11.51 -15.05
CA HIS A 112 6.76 -11.43 -15.92
C HIS A 112 5.80 -10.33 -15.45
N GLU A 113 6.11 -9.06 -15.69
CA GLU A 113 5.22 -7.95 -15.31
C GLU A 113 4.49 -7.36 -16.53
N LYS A 114 3.17 -7.15 -16.37
CA LYS A 114 2.32 -6.37 -17.30
C LYS A 114 2.34 -4.87 -16.97
N TYR A 115 2.65 -4.51 -15.71
CA TYR A 115 2.75 -3.15 -15.19
C TYR A 115 3.82 -3.07 -14.09
N THR A 116 4.55 -1.97 -14.04
CA THR A 116 5.38 -1.58 -12.90
C THR A 116 4.52 -1.17 -11.69
N PHE A 117 5.09 -1.20 -10.49
CA PHE A 117 4.40 -0.76 -9.27
C PHE A 117 3.90 0.69 -9.32
N ASP A 118 4.66 1.60 -9.96
CA ASP A 118 4.26 2.99 -10.12
C ASP A 118 3.12 3.16 -11.12
N GLU A 119 3.12 2.41 -12.24
CA GLU A 119 2.01 2.36 -13.19
C GLU A 119 0.74 1.82 -12.52
N TYR A 120 0.88 0.77 -11.71
CA TYR A 120 -0.24 0.22 -10.94
C TYR A 120 -0.83 1.27 -10.00
N ARG A 121 0.02 1.98 -9.24
CA ARG A 121 -0.43 3.03 -8.31
C ARG A 121 -1.17 4.15 -9.07
N ALA A 122 -0.66 4.55 -10.23
CA ALA A 122 -1.31 5.56 -11.07
C ALA A 122 -2.68 5.11 -11.58
N LEU A 123 -2.79 3.85 -12.04
CA LEU A 123 -4.06 3.27 -12.47
C LEU A 123 -5.07 3.20 -11.33
N LYS A 124 -4.66 2.74 -10.14
CA LYS A 124 -5.52 2.67 -8.96
C LYS A 124 -6.01 4.04 -8.53
N ALA A 125 -5.13 5.05 -8.52
CA ALA A 125 -5.50 6.43 -8.21
C ALA A 125 -6.52 7.00 -9.21
N GLY A 126 -6.34 6.72 -10.51
CA GLY A 126 -7.29 7.13 -11.55
C GLY A 126 -8.66 6.46 -11.40
N LEU A 127 -8.68 5.19 -11.00
CA LEU A 127 -9.92 4.46 -10.72
C LEU A 127 -10.64 4.99 -9.47
N ASP A 128 -9.90 5.27 -8.40
CA ASP A 128 -10.45 5.83 -7.15
C ASP A 128 -11.07 7.20 -7.38
N LYS A 129 -10.45 8.03 -8.23
CA LYS A 129 -11.03 9.31 -8.65
C LYS A 129 -12.37 9.11 -9.36
N GLN A 130 -12.46 8.17 -10.30
CA GLN A 130 -13.71 7.89 -11.01
C GLN A 130 -14.80 7.36 -10.06
N ILE A 131 -14.47 6.46 -9.15
CA ILE A 131 -15.40 5.96 -8.12
C ILE A 131 -15.98 7.14 -7.34
N GLN A 132 -15.13 8.06 -6.89
CA GLN A 132 -15.54 9.23 -6.13
C GLN A 132 -16.43 10.17 -6.97
N GLU A 133 -16.08 10.44 -8.23
CA GLU A 133 -16.89 11.28 -9.12
C GLU A 133 -18.32 10.74 -9.29
N TRP A 134 -18.47 9.43 -9.50
CA TRP A 134 -19.79 8.81 -9.64
C TRP A 134 -20.60 8.82 -8.34
N ARG A 135 -19.95 8.60 -7.19
CA ARG A 135 -20.60 8.75 -5.87
C ARG A 135 -21.07 10.17 -5.63
N VAL A 136 -20.26 11.16 -5.98
CA VAL A 136 -20.63 12.58 -5.85
C VAL A 136 -21.84 12.89 -6.72
N LYS A 137 -21.89 12.46 -7.99
CA LYS A 137 -23.07 12.66 -8.85
C LYS A 137 -24.35 12.07 -8.25
N ALA A 138 -24.28 10.81 -7.79
CA ALA A 138 -25.42 10.15 -7.14
C ALA A 138 -25.86 10.87 -5.85
N ALA A 139 -24.90 11.33 -5.05
CA ALA A 139 -25.17 12.06 -3.81
C ALA A 139 -25.73 13.48 -4.07
N GLU A 140 -25.30 14.16 -5.13
CA GLU A 140 -25.85 15.46 -5.55
C GLU A 140 -27.32 15.34 -5.92
N ALA A 141 -27.69 14.23 -6.56
CA ALA A 141 -29.07 13.85 -6.86
C ALA A 141 -29.87 13.32 -5.66
N GLY A 142 -29.27 13.26 -4.46
CA GLY A 142 -29.96 12.89 -3.22
C GLY A 142 -29.94 11.40 -2.86
N HIS A 143 -29.14 10.58 -3.54
CA HIS A 143 -29.07 9.15 -3.23
C HIS A 143 -28.41 8.89 -1.86
N GLN A 144 -29.20 8.44 -0.88
CA GLN A 144 -28.77 8.33 0.52
C GLN A 144 -27.58 7.39 0.75
N MET A 145 -27.54 6.23 0.07
CA MET A 145 -26.39 5.33 0.19
C MET A 145 -25.08 5.95 -0.34
N ALA A 146 -25.15 6.78 -1.41
CA ALA A 146 -23.99 7.48 -1.93
C ALA A 146 -23.50 8.55 -0.95
N ILE A 147 -24.43 9.31 -0.35
CA ILE A 147 -24.13 10.26 0.73
C ILE A 147 -23.44 9.54 1.90
N SER A 148 -23.98 8.42 2.37
CA SER A 148 -23.38 7.61 3.44
C SER A 148 -21.97 7.14 3.08
N MET A 149 -21.75 6.67 1.84
CA MET A 149 -20.43 6.26 1.35
C MET A 149 -19.41 7.39 1.22
N LEU A 150 -19.84 8.65 1.18
CA LEU A 150 -18.94 9.81 1.21
C LEU A 150 -18.63 10.27 2.64
N VAL A 151 -19.61 10.17 3.55
CA VAL A 151 -19.52 10.68 4.93
C VAL A 151 -18.86 9.66 5.87
N MET A 152 -19.33 8.42 5.86
CA MET A 152 -18.97 7.41 6.86
C MET A 152 -17.49 6.99 6.81
N PRO A 153 -16.82 6.88 5.65
CA PRO A 153 -15.39 6.59 5.63
C PRO A 153 -14.57 7.65 6.35
N VAL A 154 -14.88 8.94 6.19
CA VAL A 154 -14.15 10.02 6.88
C VAL A 154 -14.31 9.92 8.39
N TYR A 155 -15.53 9.63 8.85
CA TYR A 155 -15.83 9.41 10.26
C TYR A 155 -15.10 8.18 10.84
N THR A 156 -15.17 7.04 10.16
CA THR A 156 -14.58 5.78 10.65
C THR A 156 -13.05 5.78 10.60
N LYS A 157 -12.45 6.48 9.63
CA LYS A 157 -11.00 6.70 9.53
C LYS A 157 -10.41 7.40 10.76
N GLN A 158 -11.21 8.13 11.57
CA GLN A 158 -10.76 8.73 12.83
C GLN A 158 -10.21 7.68 13.83
N ALA A 159 -10.72 6.45 13.80
CA ALA A 159 -10.29 5.39 14.71
C ALA A 159 -8.93 4.77 14.32
N LEU A 160 -8.39 5.10 13.14
CA LEU A 160 -7.16 4.52 12.61
C LEU A 160 -6.07 5.60 12.51
N PRO A 161 -5.12 5.69 13.47
CA PRO A 161 -4.13 6.78 13.54
C PRO A 161 -3.04 6.73 12.46
N GLN A 162 -3.16 5.83 11.49
CA GLN A 162 -2.14 5.59 10.46
C GLN A 162 -2.30 6.58 9.30
N PRO A 163 -1.20 7.16 8.77
CA PRO A 163 -1.27 8.21 7.73
C PRO A 163 -2.07 7.78 6.50
N ASP A 164 -1.87 6.54 6.04
CA ASP A 164 -2.52 6.01 4.84
C ASP A 164 -4.04 5.92 4.97
N PHE A 165 -4.53 5.83 6.21
CA PHE A 165 -5.94 5.71 6.56
C PHE A 165 -6.57 7.05 6.92
N LEU A 166 -5.82 8.16 6.98
CA LEU A 166 -6.43 9.48 7.15
C LEU A 166 -7.19 9.87 5.86
N PRO A 167 -8.27 10.65 5.97
CA PRO A 167 -8.91 11.21 4.79
C PRO A 167 -8.03 12.28 4.12
N THR A 168 -8.16 12.46 2.82
CA THR A 168 -7.61 13.67 2.16
C THR A 168 -8.44 14.91 2.55
N ALA A 169 -7.87 16.10 2.35
CA ALA A 169 -8.62 17.35 2.50
C ALA A 169 -9.88 17.39 1.62
N GLU A 170 -9.81 16.84 0.40
CA GLU A 170 -10.96 16.72 -0.51
C GLU A 170 -12.04 15.78 0.04
N GLU A 171 -11.66 14.58 0.50
CA GLU A 171 -12.60 13.63 1.11
C GLU A 171 -13.31 14.26 2.33
N LYS A 172 -12.57 14.95 3.19
CA LYS A 172 -13.13 15.66 4.36
C LYS A 172 -14.09 16.77 3.94
N ALA A 173 -13.74 17.56 2.93
CA ALA A 173 -14.60 18.63 2.41
C ALA A 173 -15.90 18.07 1.81
N LEU A 174 -15.82 16.97 1.04
CA LEU A 174 -16.99 16.27 0.50
C LEU A 174 -17.88 15.72 1.62
N ALA A 175 -17.30 15.06 2.63
CA ALA A 175 -18.05 14.57 3.78
C ALA A 175 -18.81 15.70 4.49
N LEU A 176 -18.16 16.83 4.76
CA LEU A 176 -18.80 18.00 5.38
C LEU A 176 -19.89 18.61 4.49
N ARG A 177 -19.70 18.62 3.16
CA ARG A 177 -20.70 19.09 2.19
C ARG A 177 -21.96 18.23 2.19
N PHE A 178 -21.83 16.91 2.29
CA PHE A 178 -22.94 15.96 2.18
C PHE A 178 -23.56 15.57 3.52
N LEU A 179 -22.85 15.76 4.63
CA LEU A 179 -23.34 15.43 5.97
C LEU A 179 -24.74 16.00 6.29
N PRO A 180 -25.08 17.27 5.96
CA PRO A 180 -26.43 17.79 6.24
C PRO A 180 -27.56 17.13 5.44
N LYS A 181 -27.21 16.40 4.37
CA LYS A 181 -28.17 15.67 3.51
C LYS A 181 -28.35 14.21 3.92
N LEU A 182 -27.56 13.73 4.87
CA LEU A 182 -27.61 12.35 5.33
C LEU A 182 -28.85 12.17 6.21
N ASP A 183 -29.74 11.28 5.78
CA ASP A 183 -30.95 10.95 6.52
C ASP A 183 -30.59 10.23 7.83
N SER A 184 -31.03 10.78 8.95
CA SER A 184 -30.85 10.21 10.29
C SER A 184 -31.59 8.88 10.48
N SER A 185 -32.50 8.51 9.56
CA SER A 185 -33.18 7.21 9.58
C SER A 185 -32.28 6.05 9.11
N MET A 186 -31.22 6.33 8.34
CA MET A 186 -30.35 5.27 7.79
C MET A 186 -29.35 4.72 8.79
N HIS A 187 -28.95 5.51 9.79
CA HIS A 187 -28.00 5.13 10.84
C HIS A 187 -28.30 5.90 12.13
N GLU A 188 -28.06 5.30 13.30
CA GLU A 188 -27.93 6.06 14.55
C GLU A 188 -26.68 6.96 14.45
N LEU A 189 -26.83 8.11 13.81
CA LEU A 189 -25.75 9.07 13.66
C LEU A 189 -25.47 9.70 15.02
N PRO A 190 -24.20 9.72 15.48
CA PRO A 190 -23.84 10.45 16.67
C PRO A 190 -24.27 11.92 16.54
N ALA A 191 -24.88 12.47 17.59
CA ALA A 191 -25.27 13.89 17.61
C ALA A 191 -24.09 14.85 17.38
N ASP A 192 -22.86 14.37 17.63
CA ASP A 192 -21.60 15.10 17.46
C ASP A 192 -20.86 14.76 16.16
N LEU A 193 -21.48 14.07 15.20
CA LEU A 193 -20.82 13.60 13.97
C LEU A 193 -20.16 14.73 13.18
N GLN A 194 -20.82 15.89 13.05
CA GLN A 194 -20.25 17.06 12.39
C GLN A 194 -18.98 17.54 13.09
N GLN A 195 -19.03 17.67 14.41
CA GLN A 195 -17.88 18.08 15.20
C GLN A 195 -16.75 17.06 15.05
N LYS A 196 -17.05 15.75 15.10
CA LYS A 196 -16.06 14.70 14.91
C LYS A 196 -15.38 14.81 13.55
N ILE A 197 -16.14 14.91 12.45
CA ILE A 197 -15.58 15.07 11.09
C ILE A 197 -14.72 16.34 10.97
N GLN A 198 -15.15 17.47 11.54
CA GLN A 198 -14.37 18.72 11.53
C GLN A 198 -12.99 18.56 12.18
N HIS A 199 -12.88 17.74 13.22
CA HIS A 199 -11.64 17.52 13.97
C HIS A 199 -10.81 16.33 13.43
N VAL A 200 -11.29 15.59 12.43
CA VAL A 200 -10.48 14.53 11.80
C VAL A 200 -9.28 15.19 11.11
N LYS A 201 -8.08 14.76 11.49
CA LYS A 201 -6.84 15.15 10.82
C LYS A 201 -6.83 14.59 9.39
N THR A 202 -6.43 15.40 8.43
CA THR A 202 -6.24 14.98 7.05
C THR A 202 -4.84 14.39 6.84
N LYS A 203 -4.63 13.73 5.70
CA LYS A 203 -3.29 13.30 5.26
C LYS A 203 -2.35 14.50 5.18
N GLU A 204 -2.84 15.63 4.67
CA GLU A 204 -2.10 16.87 4.52
C GLU A 204 -1.75 17.50 5.89
N ASP A 205 -2.68 17.51 6.85
CA ASP A 205 -2.40 17.99 8.21
C ASP A 205 -1.28 17.19 8.86
N LYS A 206 -1.29 15.86 8.65
CA LYS A 206 -0.26 14.98 9.16
C LYS A 206 1.08 15.20 8.47
N LEU A 207 1.10 15.37 7.14
CA LEU A 207 2.31 15.72 6.40
C LEU A 207 2.91 17.05 6.87
N VAL A 208 2.07 18.06 7.14
CA VAL A 208 2.53 19.35 7.70
C VAL A 208 3.05 19.17 9.13
N GLU A 209 2.39 18.37 9.96
CA GLU A 209 2.88 18.05 11.31
C GLU A 209 4.23 17.31 11.27
N GLU A 210 4.37 16.32 10.40
CA GLU A 210 5.62 15.60 10.15
C GLU A 210 6.71 16.55 9.65
N GLN A 211 6.42 17.39 8.65
CA GLN A 211 7.36 18.39 8.14
C GLN A 211 7.77 19.40 9.22
N ASN A 212 6.85 19.86 10.05
CA ASN A 212 7.16 20.76 11.17
C ASN A 212 8.02 20.06 12.23
N GLN A 213 7.75 18.78 12.52
CA GLN A 213 8.60 17.96 13.38
C GLN A 213 10.01 17.81 12.80
N LEU A 214 10.13 17.61 11.49
CA LEU A 214 11.40 17.47 10.78
C LEU A 214 12.18 18.78 10.68
N GLN A 215 11.51 19.91 10.47
CA GLN A 215 12.13 21.24 10.54
C GLN A 215 12.61 21.57 11.96
N GLY A 216 11.88 21.10 12.99
CA GLY A 216 12.38 21.09 14.37
C GLY A 216 13.58 20.17 14.53
N ALA A 217 13.53 18.98 13.92
CA ALA A 217 14.60 17.99 13.96
C ALA A 217 15.91 18.49 13.34
N ALA A 218 15.85 19.29 12.28
CA ALA A 218 17.05 19.88 11.66
C ALA A 218 17.85 20.79 12.61
N LYS A 219 17.27 21.23 13.73
CA LYS A 219 17.92 22.03 14.78
C LYS A 219 18.42 21.19 15.97
N LEU A 220 18.10 19.90 16.00
CA LEU A 220 18.49 19.00 17.08
C LEU A 220 19.96 18.62 16.95
N SER A 221 20.60 18.36 18.08
CA SER A 221 21.94 17.80 18.14
C SER A 221 21.98 16.35 17.62
N GLU A 222 23.17 15.85 17.30
CA GLU A 222 23.37 14.46 16.86
C GLU A 222 22.77 13.44 17.85
N GLN A 223 22.96 13.64 19.15
CA GLN A 223 22.45 12.72 20.18
C GLN A 223 20.92 12.73 20.26
N GLU A 224 20.30 13.89 20.10
CA GLU A 224 18.84 14.02 20.07
C GLU A 224 18.25 13.35 18.82
N LEU A 225 18.92 13.50 17.66
CA LEU A 225 18.54 12.78 16.44
C LEU A 225 18.72 11.27 16.58
N ILE A 226 19.81 10.79 17.16
CA ILE A 226 20.02 9.37 17.47
C ILE A 226 18.90 8.86 18.39
N GLN A 227 18.53 9.61 19.43
CA GLN A 227 17.44 9.22 20.32
C GLN A 227 16.09 9.18 19.58
N LEU A 228 15.82 10.16 18.71
CA LEU A 228 14.63 10.19 17.87
C LEU A 228 14.55 8.96 16.96
N THR A 229 15.65 8.52 16.35
CA THR A 229 15.65 7.28 15.53
C THR A 229 15.25 6.05 16.35
N LYS A 230 15.71 5.94 17.60
CA LYS A 230 15.35 4.84 18.51
C LYS A 230 13.86 4.86 18.87
N ASP A 231 13.32 6.05 19.12
CA ASP A 231 11.91 6.22 19.46
C ASP A 231 11.01 5.90 18.26
N LEU A 232 11.38 6.35 17.05
CA LEU A 232 10.68 6.03 15.80
C LEU A 232 10.70 4.52 15.51
N LYS A 233 11.85 3.86 15.68
CA LYS A 233 11.98 2.39 15.57
C LYS A 233 11.15 1.62 16.60
N ARG A 234 11.06 2.14 17.84
CA ARG A 234 10.22 1.54 18.88
C ARG A 234 8.75 1.62 18.48
N ARG A 235 8.29 2.78 18.02
CA ARG A 235 6.90 2.98 17.55
C ARG A 235 6.53 2.06 16.40
N SER A 236 7.46 1.77 15.47
CA SER A 236 7.21 0.86 14.34
C SER A 236 7.12 -0.61 14.76
N SER A 237 7.79 -1.00 15.84
CA SER A 237 7.80 -2.38 16.34
C SER A 237 6.51 -2.76 17.10
N TYR A 238 5.89 -1.81 17.82
CA TYR A 238 4.67 -2.07 18.60
C TYR A 238 3.38 -2.11 17.76
N SER A 239 3.36 -1.52 16.57
CA SER A 239 2.16 -1.43 15.74
C SER A 239 1.93 -2.66 14.83
N GLY A 240 2.85 -3.63 14.83
CA GLY A 240 2.83 -4.77 13.90
C GLY A 240 2.96 -4.38 12.42
N ARG A 241 3.26 -3.10 12.12
CA ARG A 241 3.42 -2.56 10.77
C ARG A 241 4.69 -1.73 10.71
N VAL A 242 5.82 -2.41 10.50
CA VAL A 242 7.18 -1.85 10.42
C VAL A 242 7.30 -0.74 9.34
N ARG A 243 6.43 -0.74 8.32
CA ARG A 243 6.50 0.18 7.16
C ARG A 243 6.04 1.63 7.43
N SER A 244 5.20 1.91 8.44
CA SER A 244 4.50 3.22 8.50
C SER A 244 5.37 4.42 8.86
N ASN A 245 6.52 4.21 9.52
CA ASN A 245 7.40 5.31 9.97
C ASN A 245 8.73 5.34 9.21
N TRP A 246 8.87 4.55 8.14
CA TRP A 246 10.12 4.47 7.39
C TRP A 246 10.48 5.78 6.70
N SER A 247 9.48 6.55 6.25
CA SER A 247 9.72 7.87 5.63
C SER A 247 10.35 8.85 6.62
N GLU A 248 9.76 8.99 7.81
CA GLU A 248 10.31 9.84 8.89
C GLU A 248 11.71 9.38 9.31
N LEU A 249 11.89 8.06 9.52
CA LEU A 249 13.15 7.50 9.94
C LEU A 249 14.27 7.71 8.90
N LYS A 250 13.94 7.58 7.62
CA LYS A 250 14.85 7.88 6.51
C LYS A 250 15.30 9.33 6.51
N GLU A 251 14.38 10.27 6.76
CA GLU A 251 14.72 11.70 6.80
C GLU A 251 15.62 12.03 7.99
N VAL A 252 15.34 11.46 9.17
CA VAL A 252 16.22 11.61 10.34
C VAL A 252 17.60 11.01 10.09
N TYR A 253 17.69 9.84 9.43
CA TYR A 253 18.99 9.30 9.02
C TYR A 253 19.71 10.20 8.03
N GLN A 254 18.99 10.79 7.07
CA GLN A 254 19.59 11.72 6.11
C GLN A 254 20.16 12.96 6.82
N LEU A 255 19.46 13.51 7.80
CA LEU A 255 19.98 14.62 8.63
C LEU A 255 21.24 14.22 9.41
N LEU A 256 21.26 13.02 9.99
CA LEU A 256 22.44 12.49 10.69
C LEU A 256 23.66 12.34 9.75
N ILE A 257 23.42 11.90 8.51
CA ILE A 257 24.47 11.77 7.49
C ILE A 257 24.96 13.14 7.04
N ASP A 258 24.04 14.04 6.67
CA ASP A 258 24.38 15.31 6.03
C ASP A 258 25.01 16.30 7.01
N ASN A 259 24.51 16.38 8.25
CA ASN A 259 24.97 17.36 9.23
C ASN A 259 26.11 16.84 10.10
N TYR A 260 26.17 15.53 10.36
CA TYR A 260 27.11 14.96 11.34
C TYR A 260 28.03 13.88 10.75
N GLN A 261 27.89 13.56 9.47
CA GLN A 261 28.65 12.48 8.81
C GLN A 261 28.52 11.14 9.56
N ASN A 262 27.37 10.90 10.18
CA ASN A 262 27.16 9.73 11.02
C ASN A 262 27.11 8.45 10.16
N THR A 263 28.09 7.57 10.34
CA THR A 263 28.20 6.35 9.53
C THR A 263 27.25 5.24 9.94
N ASP A 264 26.86 5.16 11.23
CA ASP A 264 25.84 4.23 11.72
C ASP A 264 24.47 4.52 11.07
N ALA A 265 24.15 5.81 10.88
CA ALA A 265 22.95 6.26 10.17
C ALA A 265 22.96 5.84 8.70
N ALA A 266 24.10 5.97 8.01
CA ALA A 266 24.26 5.51 6.63
C ALA A 266 24.05 4.00 6.49
N VAL A 267 24.64 3.20 7.39
CA VAL A 267 24.44 1.74 7.39
C VAL A 267 23.00 1.38 7.73
N SER A 268 22.39 2.05 8.70
CA SER A 268 20.98 1.85 9.02
C SER A 268 20.07 2.16 7.82
N LEU A 269 20.33 3.26 7.12
CA LEU A 269 19.59 3.63 5.92
C LEU A 269 19.78 2.61 4.78
N ALA A 270 20.99 2.06 4.65
CA ALA A 270 21.29 1.02 3.66
C ALA A 270 20.57 -0.30 3.94
N ASN A 271 20.50 -0.74 5.20
CA ASN A 271 19.91 -2.03 5.59
C ASN A 271 18.39 -2.07 5.48
N GLU A 272 17.75 -0.91 5.58
CA GLU A 272 16.28 -0.81 5.63
C GLU A 272 15.67 -0.48 4.25
N THR A 273 16.49 -0.29 3.22
CA THR A 273 16.03 -0.10 1.83
C THR A 273 16.06 -1.41 1.04
N SER A 274 15.08 -1.65 0.18
CA SER A 274 15.12 -2.74 -0.81
C SER A 274 15.82 -2.33 -2.11
N LYS A 275 16.12 -1.04 -2.29
CA LYS A 275 16.77 -0.54 -3.50
C LYS A 275 18.28 -0.78 -3.43
N ARG A 276 18.77 -1.78 -4.16
CA ARG A 276 20.20 -2.15 -4.26
C ARG A 276 21.12 -0.95 -4.52
N THR A 277 20.74 -0.04 -5.41
CA THR A 277 21.54 1.16 -5.71
C THR A 277 21.72 2.10 -4.51
N VAL A 278 20.67 2.24 -3.68
CA VAL A 278 20.72 3.05 -2.45
C VAL A 278 21.52 2.33 -1.37
N GLN A 279 21.35 1.01 -1.23
CA GLN A 279 22.11 0.19 -0.30
C GLN A 279 23.62 0.27 -0.61
N LEU A 280 24.00 0.04 -1.86
CA LEU A 280 25.40 0.12 -2.32
C LEU A 280 25.98 1.52 -2.06
N LYS A 281 25.27 2.58 -2.46
CA LYS A 281 25.72 3.97 -2.26
C LYS A 281 26.10 4.23 -0.80
N TRP A 282 25.22 3.88 0.13
CA TRP A 282 25.42 4.19 1.55
C TRP A 282 26.39 3.24 2.25
N MET A 283 26.41 1.95 1.87
CA MET A 283 27.44 1.02 2.35
C MET A 283 28.84 1.45 1.90
N GLN A 284 29.00 1.78 0.62
CA GLN A 284 30.28 2.30 0.10
C GLN A 284 30.70 3.58 0.85
N TRP A 285 29.78 4.56 0.95
CA TRP A 285 30.07 5.84 1.61
C TRP A 285 30.49 5.68 3.07
N ALA A 286 29.88 4.74 3.80
CA ALA A 286 30.22 4.42 5.19
C ALA A 286 31.54 3.62 5.28
N ALA A 287 31.79 2.71 4.34
CA ALA A 287 33.04 1.94 4.26
C ALA A 287 34.26 2.84 4.02
N GLU A 288 34.15 3.81 3.10
CA GLU A 288 35.18 4.83 2.85
C GLU A 288 35.50 5.66 4.11
N ARG A 289 34.55 5.76 5.04
CA ARG A 289 34.69 6.41 6.35
C ARG A 289 35.01 5.43 7.49
N LYS A 290 35.49 4.24 7.14
CA LYS A 290 35.98 3.21 8.07
C LYS A 290 34.92 2.66 9.03
N HIS A 291 33.65 2.70 8.64
CA HIS A 291 32.62 2.01 9.39
C HIS A 291 32.76 0.50 9.22
N LYS A 292 33.03 -0.21 10.33
CA LYS A 292 33.48 -1.61 10.32
C LYS A 292 32.54 -2.58 9.58
N VAL A 293 31.23 -2.50 9.84
CA VAL A 293 30.22 -3.36 9.20
C VAL A 293 30.09 -3.02 7.71
N ALA A 294 30.21 -1.74 7.37
CA ALA A 294 30.09 -1.30 5.98
C ALA A 294 31.30 -1.74 5.17
N MET A 295 32.50 -1.70 5.77
CA MET A 295 33.72 -2.24 5.16
C MET A 295 33.61 -3.75 4.93
N SER A 296 33.06 -4.52 5.88
CA SER A 296 32.82 -5.96 5.67
C SER A 296 31.87 -6.20 4.50
N TRP A 297 30.71 -5.55 4.52
CA TRP A 297 29.70 -5.70 3.48
C TRP A 297 30.22 -5.27 2.10
N TYR A 298 30.80 -4.08 2.00
CA TYR A 298 31.30 -3.54 0.74
C TYR A 298 32.51 -4.33 0.22
N GLY A 299 33.40 -4.75 1.11
CA GLY A 299 34.55 -5.58 0.76
C GLY A 299 34.13 -6.91 0.15
N ALA A 300 33.14 -7.57 0.74
CA ALA A 300 32.58 -8.78 0.16
C ALA A 300 31.85 -8.49 -1.18
N TYR A 301 31.11 -7.38 -1.29
CA TYR A 301 30.43 -6.99 -2.54
C TYR A 301 31.43 -6.85 -3.70
N LEU A 302 32.58 -6.22 -3.43
CA LEU A 302 33.67 -6.08 -4.41
C LEU A 302 34.19 -7.45 -4.86
N VAL A 303 34.35 -8.40 -3.94
CA VAL A 303 34.76 -9.78 -4.26
C VAL A 303 33.73 -10.47 -5.14
N CYS A 304 32.43 -10.36 -4.83
CA CYS A 304 31.37 -10.90 -5.69
C CYS A 304 31.40 -10.31 -7.12
N ASN A 305 31.94 -9.10 -7.28
CA ASN A 305 32.11 -8.41 -8.56
C ASN A 305 33.53 -8.51 -9.12
N GLN A 306 34.29 -9.52 -8.71
CA GLN A 306 35.65 -9.83 -9.20
C GLN A 306 36.70 -8.74 -8.92
N GLN A 307 36.43 -7.84 -7.98
CA GLN A 307 37.36 -6.82 -7.48
C GLN A 307 38.06 -7.30 -6.20
N THR A 308 38.60 -8.53 -6.24
CA THR A 308 39.06 -9.27 -5.06
C THR A 308 40.13 -8.55 -4.26
N THR A 309 41.13 -7.94 -4.91
CA THR A 309 42.22 -7.24 -4.21
C THR A 309 41.71 -6.08 -3.36
N GLU A 310 40.81 -5.28 -3.92
CA GLU A 310 40.20 -4.14 -3.22
C GLU A 310 39.26 -4.62 -2.11
N GLY A 311 38.42 -5.62 -2.42
CA GLY A 311 37.51 -6.20 -1.44
C GLY A 311 38.21 -6.81 -0.23
N MET A 312 39.30 -7.55 -0.45
CA MET A 312 40.14 -8.08 0.63
C MET A 312 40.81 -6.97 1.45
N ALA A 313 41.14 -5.82 0.86
CA ALA A 313 41.70 -4.69 1.59
C ALA A 313 40.68 -4.10 2.56
N TYR A 314 39.43 -3.90 2.13
CA TYR A 314 38.33 -3.47 3.01
C TYR A 314 38.05 -4.48 4.12
N LEU A 315 38.00 -5.77 3.81
CA LEU A 315 37.76 -6.83 4.80
C LEU A 315 38.86 -6.89 5.88
N LYS A 316 40.13 -6.73 5.50
CA LYS A 316 41.23 -6.65 6.47
C LYS A 316 41.11 -5.41 7.37
N GLN A 317 40.69 -4.28 6.82
CA GLN A 317 40.44 -3.07 7.62
C GLN A 317 39.25 -3.26 8.57
N ALA A 318 38.18 -3.93 8.12
CA ALA A 318 37.04 -4.29 8.96
C ALA A 318 37.43 -5.22 10.12
N GLN A 319 38.24 -6.25 9.84
CA GLN A 319 38.80 -7.13 10.86
C GLN A 319 39.61 -6.35 11.90
N GLN A 320 40.48 -5.44 11.46
CA GLN A 320 41.26 -4.58 12.36
C GLN A 320 40.37 -3.63 13.19
N ALA A 321 39.24 -3.20 12.63
CA ALA A 321 38.24 -2.39 13.31
C ALA A 321 37.31 -3.20 14.24
N GLY A 322 37.52 -4.52 14.36
CA GLY A 322 36.75 -5.39 15.24
C GLY A 322 35.35 -5.70 14.71
N ASP A 323 35.21 -5.82 13.39
CA ASP A 323 34.03 -6.43 12.78
C ASP A 323 34.09 -7.96 12.90
N PRO A 324 33.07 -8.62 13.48
CA PRO A 324 33.11 -10.06 13.72
C PRO A 324 32.92 -10.90 12.44
N ASP A 325 32.31 -10.35 11.39
CA ASP A 325 32.04 -11.08 10.15
C ASP A 325 33.24 -11.05 9.19
N ALA A 326 34.06 -10.00 9.27
CA ALA A 326 35.27 -9.85 8.47
C ALA A 326 36.22 -11.07 8.46
N PRO A 327 36.63 -11.67 9.60
CA PRO A 327 37.50 -12.85 9.58
C PRO A 327 36.85 -14.05 8.88
N LEU A 328 35.54 -14.27 9.06
CA LEU A 328 34.82 -15.37 8.43
C LEU A 328 34.83 -15.21 6.90
N LEU A 329 34.51 -14.00 6.42
CA LEU A 329 34.53 -13.69 4.99
C LEU A 329 35.94 -13.81 4.40
N LEU A 330 36.99 -13.39 5.13
CA LEU A 330 38.38 -13.55 4.68
C LEU A 330 38.78 -15.02 4.54
N ASP A 331 38.38 -15.87 5.48
CA ASP A 331 38.64 -17.31 5.43
C ASP A 331 37.86 -17.98 4.29
N GLU A 332 36.58 -17.63 4.08
CA GLU A 332 35.80 -18.10 2.94
C GLU A 332 36.45 -17.75 1.60
N ILE A 333 36.88 -16.50 1.42
CA ILE A 333 37.52 -16.06 0.17
C ILE A 333 38.86 -16.77 -0.04
N LYS A 334 39.61 -17.03 1.03
CA LYS A 334 40.88 -17.75 0.94
C LYS A 334 40.67 -19.20 0.51
N ASP A 335 39.63 -19.86 1.02
CA ASP A 335 39.37 -21.28 0.77
C ASP A 335 38.60 -21.53 -0.54
N LEU A 336 37.69 -20.62 -0.90
CA LEU A 336 36.76 -20.79 -2.03
C LEU A 336 37.04 -19.84 -3.20
N GLY A 337 37.77 -18.75 -2.97
CA GLY A 337 37.99 -17.67 -3.95
C GLY A 337 36.86 -16.64 -4.02
N TYR A 338 35.76 -16.84 -3.28
CA TYR A 338 34.58 -15.96 -3.22
C TYR A 338 33.88 -16.10 -1.86
N THR A 339 32.94 -15.20 -1.55
CA THR A 339 32.11 -15.30 -0.33
C THR A 339 30.86 -16.12 -0.61
N THR A 340 30.47 -16.99 0.33
CA THR A 340 29.32 -17.90 0.12
C THR A 340 27.98 -17.17 0.02
N ASN A 341 27.93 -15.93 0.49
CA ASN A 341 26.78 -15.03 0.39
C ASN A 341 26.70 -14.22 -0.92
N CYS A 342 27.44 -14.60 -1.97
CA CYS A 342 27.29 -14.01 -3.29
C CYS A 342 26.12 -14.64 -4.08
N ASP A 343 25.18 -13.82 -4.55
CA ASP A 343 24.17 -14.18 -5.55
C ASP A 343 24.17 -13.16 -6.70
N ASN A 344 24.57 -13.59 -7.90
CA ASN A 344 24.62 -12.77 -9.11
C ASN A 344 25.34 -11.41 -8.92
N GLY A 345 26.49 -11.42 -8.25
CA GLY A 345 27.27 -10.21 -7.96
C GLY A 345 26.70 -9.35 -6.82
N TRP A 346 25.74 -9.87 -6.05
CA TRP A 346 25.13 -9.21 -4.90
C TRP A 346 25.35 -9.98 -3.61
N ILE A 347 25.27 -9.28 -2.47
CA ILE A 347 25.39 -9.87 -1.12
C ILE A 347 24.02 -9.96 -0.47
N TYR A 348 23.69 -11.14 0.07
CA TYR A 348 22.45 -11.41 0.80
C TYR A 348 22.67 -11.61 2.30
#